data_AF-A0A383EYE6-F1
#
_entry.id   AF-A0A383EYE6-F1
#
_cell.length_a   1.000
_cell.length_b   1.000
_cell.length_c   1.000
_cell.angle_alpha   90.00
_cell.angle_beta   90.00
_cell.angle_gamma   90.00
#
_symmetry.space_group_name_H-M   'P 1'
#
loop_
_entity.id
_entity.type
_entity.pdbx_description
1 polymer ?
#
loop_
_entity_poly.entity_id
_entity_poly.type
_entity_poly.pdbx_seq_one_letter_code
_entity_poly.pdbx_strand_id
1 'polypeptide(L)'
;VARSPRSRKARSKAQEERRTPPTIGKRSSFATKDWWVSDWWLLDKQGHSNDVMCDVGTVGDLAVAAASVRGNHHRYDGTRCEDSFCLVTGSTEDEGQFLVAVIGDGIGSAEFSAYGSRRATDLFATKLAAQLSGSDELESEVVDTAVTQLLTDVREAVRSWAADDYLAPKGTPDDVDPSALETTLSFAVIPAQV
;
A
#
# COMPACT_ATOMS: atom_id res chain seq x y z
N VAL A 1 -9.80 50.70 48.02
CA VAL A 1 -9.78 49.91 46.76
C VAL A 1 -8.80 48.76 46.95
N ALA A 2 -9.28 47.55 47.23
CA ALA A 2 -8.45 46.35 47.27
C ALA A 2 -9.25 45.23 46.60
N ARG A 3 -8.89 44.90 45.37
CA ARG A 3 -9.54 43.84 44.58
C ARG A 3 -8.92 42.51 44.97
N SER A 4 -9.77 41.59 45.43
CA SER A 4 -9.47 40.17 45.64
C SER A 4 -8.92 39.54 44.35
N PRO A 5 -7.86 38.71 44.39
CA PRO A 5 -7.38 38.02 43.22
C PRO A 5 -8.35 36.90 42.86
N ARG A 6 -9.01 37.05 41.70
CA ARG A 6 -9.79 35.99 41.07
C ARG A 6 -8.89 34.75 40.88
N SER A 7 -9.23 33.70 41.61
CA SER A 7 -8.82 32.32 41.33
C SER A 7 -8.96 32.04 39.83
N ARG A 8 -7.83 31.86 39.15
CA ARG A 8 -7.79 31.23 37.83
C ARG A 8 -8.23 29.79 38.05
N LYS A 9 -9.50 29.48 37.75
CA LYS A 9 -9.96 28.11 37.58
C LYS A 9 -9.00 27.43 36.61
N ALA A 10 -8.28 26.43 37.14
CA ALA A 10 -7.45 25.55 36.35
C ALA A 10 -8.30 25.02 35.19
N ARG A 11 -7.87 25.29 33.96
CA ARG A 11 -8.35 24.54 32.80
C ARG A 11 -8.18 23.07 33.15
N SER A 12 -9.29 22.32 33.10
CA SER A 12 -9.28 20.89 33.25
C SER A 12 -8.18 20.33 32.35
N LYS A 13 -7.38 19.41 32.90
CA LYS A 13 -6.59 18.47 32.13
C LYS A 13 -7.57 17.64 31.30
N ALA A 14 -8.05 18.20 30.18
CA ALA A 14 -8.62 17.40 29.12
C ALA A 14 -7.50 16.44 28.73
N GLN A 15 -7.80 15.15 28.83
CA GLN A 15 -7.01 14.02 28.36
C GLN A 15 -6.10 14.44 27.21
N GLU A 16 -4.85 14.71 27.55
CA GLU A 16 -3.78 14.69 26.57
C GLU A 16 -3.67 13.22 26.21
N GLU A 17 -4.40 12.81 25.16
CA GLU A 17 -4.26 11.49 24.54
C GLU A 17 -2.77 11.23 24.47
N ARG A 18 -2.31 10.21 25.21
CA ARG A 18 -0.91 9.81 25.19
C ARG A 18 -0.64 9.33 23.78
N ARG A 19 -0.16 10.24 22.93
CA ARG A 19 0.43 9.90 21.65
C ARG A 19 1.60 9.00 21.98
N THR A 20 1.43 7.70 21.74
CA THR A 20 2.51 6.75 21.88
C THR A 20 3.59 7.19 20.91
N PRO A 21 4.83 7.45 21.37
CA PRO A 21 5.91 7.76 20.45
C PRO A 21 6.04 6.61 19.45
N PRO A 22 6.36 6.89 18.17
CA PRO A 22 6.48 5.86 17.17
C PRO A 22 7.50 4.81 17.63
N THR A 23 7.16 3.53 17.48
CA THR A 23 8.10 2.44 17.73
C THR A 23 9.19 2.50 16.67
N ILE A 24 10.35 3.07 17.03
CA ILE A 24 11.51 3.13 16.13
C ILE A 24 12.14 1.73 16.10
N GLY A 25 12.06 1.07 14.94
CA GLY A 25 12.70 -0.22 14.69
C GLY A 25 14.23 -0.14 14.63
N LYS A 26 14.86 -1.27 14.28
CA LYS A 26 16.31 -1.31 14.04
C LYS A 26 16.67 -0.38 12.87
N ARG A 27 17.89 0.17 12.91
CA ARG A 27 18.43 1.02 11.83
C ARG A 27 18.36 0.26 10.50
N SER A 28 17.76 0.90 9.49
CA SER A 28 17.70 0.35 8.13
C SER A 28 19.10 0.26 7.51
N SER A 29 19.35 -0.80 6.74
CA SER A 29 20.54 -0.92 5.89
C SER A 29 20.45 -0.08 4.61
N PHE A 30 19.28 0.53 4.35
CA PHE A 30 19.01 1.25 3.11
C PHE A 30 20.07 2.31 2.77
N ALA A 31 20.39 3.19 3.72
CA ALA A 31 21.34 4.29 3.55
C ALA A 31 22.77 3.96 4.02
N THR A 32 23.18 2.69 3.99
CA THR A 32 24.54 2.28 4.40
C THR A 32 25.58 2.42 3.30
N LYS A 33 25.14 2.62 2.05
CA LYS A 33 25.96 2.83 0.87
C LYS A 33 25.43 4.03 0.11
N ASP A 34 26.33 4.85 -0.40
CA ASP A 34 25.98 5.99 -1.25
C ASP A 34 25.33 5.51 -2.55
N TRP A 35 24.25 6.17 -2.98
CA TRP A 35 23.44 5.71 -4.13
C TRP A 35 24.13 5.87 -5.48
N TRP A 36 25.14 6.74 -5.57
CA TRP A 36 25.94 6.95 -6.78
C TRP A 36 27.07 5.92 -6.96
N VAL A 37 27.18 4.92 -6.09
CA VAL A 37 28.15 3.83 -6.22
C VAL A 37 27.55 2.72 -7.08
N SER A 38 28.12 2.54 -8.27
CA SER A 38 27.53 1.76 -9.37
C SER A 38 27.60 0.24 -9.21
N ASP A 39 28.29 -0.28 -8.21
CA ASP A 39 28.39 -1.72 -7.95
C ASP A 39 27.31 -2.23 -7.00
N TRP A 40 26.45 -1.33 -6.49
CA TRP A 40 25.52 -1.64 -5.41
C TRP A 40 24.08 -1.22 -5.69
N TRP A 41 23.87 -0.15 -6.43
CA TRP A 41 22.54 0.36 -6.78
C TRP A 41 22.20 0.02 -8.22
N LEU A 42 22.23 -1.28 -8.54
CA LEU A 42 22.01 -1.74 -9.90
C LEU A 42 20.53 -1.59 -10.28
N LEU A 43 20.29 -1.04 -11.47
CA LEU A 43 18.97 -1.12 -12.11
C LEU A 43 18.67 -2.58 -12.46
N ASP A 44 17.39 -2.89 -12.69
CA ASP A 44 17.04 -4.19 -13.23
C ASP A 44 17.65 -4.41 -14.63
N LYS A 45 17.62 -5.66 -15.13
CA LYS A 45 18.14 -6.00 -16.47
C LYS A 45 17.51 -5.20 -17.63
N GLN A 46 16.40 -4.52 -17.38
CA GLN A 46 15.64 -3.75 -18.36
C GLN A 46 15.78 -2.23 -18.13
N GLY A 47 16.53 -1.81 -17.10
CA GLY A 47 16.77 -0.41 -16.76
C GLY A 47 15.69 0.24 -15.89
N HIS A 48 14.75 -0.51 -15.31
CA HIS A 48 13.69 0.04 -14.47
C HIS A 48 14.20 0.38 -13.07
N SER A 49 13.62 1.44 -12.49
CA SER A 49 13.83 1.87 -11.12
C SER A 49 12.55 1.69 -10.30
N ASN A 50 12.62 1.00 -9.16
CA ASN A 50 11.50 0.90 -8.23
C ASN A 50 11.99 0.79 -6.77
N ASP A 51 13.02 1.58 -6.45
CA ASP A 51 13.80 1.40 -5.22
C ASP A 51 13.10 1.92 -3.98
N VAL A 52 12.37 3.03 -4.13
CA VAL A 52 11.58 3.64 -3.07
C VAL A 52 10.30 4.16 -3.70
N MET A 53 9.17 3.63 -3.25
CA MET A 53 7.85 4.23 -3.46
C MET A 53 7.33 4.68 -2.12
N CYS A 54 6.70 5.85 -2.05
CA CYS A 54 6.11 6.35 -0.82
C CYS A 54 4.94 7.27 -1.13
N ASP A 55 3.83 7.01 -0.44
CA ASP A 55 2.64 7.85 -0.46
C ASP A 55 2.31 8.29 0.96
N VAL A 56 1.83 9.53 1.10
CA VAL A 56 1.35 10.11 2.35
C VAL A 56 0.08 10.91 2.10
N GLY A 57 -0.87 10.85 3.02
CA GLY A 57 -2.16 11.52 2.85
C GLY A 57 -3.06 11.45 4.08
N THR A 58 -4.26 12.00 3.95
CA THR A 58 -5.30 12.01 4.98
C THR A 58 -6.66 11.66 4.40
N VAL A 59 -7.50 11.00 5.20
CA VAL A 59 -8.89 10.61 4.85
C VAL A 59 -9.71 10.72 6.12
N GLY A 60 -10.70 11.62 6.18
CA GLY A 60 -11.37 11.97 7.44
C GLY A 60 -10.37 12.30 8.55
N ASP A 61 -10.46 11.56 9.67
CA ASP A 61 -9.57 11.62 10.83
C ASP A 61 -8.27 10.80 10.70
N LEU A 62 -8.10 10.04 9.62
CA LEU A 62 -6.92 9.19 9.40
C LEU A 62 -5.76 9.99 8.79
N ALA A 63 -4.56 9.76 9.33
CA ALA A 63 -3.29 10.12 8.69
C ALA A 63 -2.56 8.85 8.26
N VAL A 64 -2.20 8.76 6.98
CA VAL A 64 -1.69 7.54 6.35
C VAL A 64 -0.32 7.81 5.72
N ALA A 65 0.58 6.87 5.90
CA ALA A 65 1.85 6.81 5.18
C ALA A 65 2.12 5.36 4.78
N ALA A 66 2.47 5.16 3.52
CA ALA A 66 2.89 3.86 2.99
C ALA A 66 4.21 4.02 2.26
N ALA A 67 5.07 3.00 2.36
CA ALA A 67 6.33 2.97 1.63
C ALA A 67 6.72 1.54 1.28
N SER A 68 7.25 1.35 0.07
CA SER A 68 7.91 0.13 -0.39
C SER A 68 9.37 0.48 -0.71
N VAL A 69 10.29 -0.34 -0.22
CA VAL A 69 11.73 -0.10 -0.34
C VAL A 69 12.43 -1.37 -0.80
N ARG A 70 13.15 -1.28 -1.91
CA ARG A 70 13.90 -2.42 -2.46
C ARG A 70 14.96 -2.91 -1.48
N GLY A 71 14.90 -4.20 -1.19
CA GLY A 71 15.80 -4.87 -0.27
C GLY A 71 17.28 -4.72 -0.63
N ASN A 72 18.15 -4.92 0.36
CA ASN A 72 19.60 -4.76 0.20
C ASN A 72 20.21 -5.71 -0.85
N HIS A 73 19.83 -6.99 -0.83
CA HIS A 73 20.31 -7.97 -1.80
C HIS A 73 19.79 -7.66 -3.21
N HIS A 74 18.52 -7.29 -3.36
CA HIS A 74 17.94 -6.96 -4.66
C HIS A 74 18.63 -5.77 -5.35
N ARG A 75 19.08 -4.78 -4.59
CA ARG A 75 19.88 -3.65 -5.10
C ARG A 75 21.24 -4.11 -5.64
N TYR A 76 21.93 -4.95 -4.87
CA TYR A 76 23.23 -5.50 -5.25
C TYR A 76 23.14 -6.47 -6.45
N ASP A 77 22.11 -7.30 -6.51
CA ASP A 77 21.92 -8.30 -7.57
C ASP A 77 21.25 -7.71 -8.83
N GLY A 78 20.78 -6.45 -8.78
CA GLY A 78 20.02 -5.84 -9.88
C GLY A 78 18.69 -6.54 -10.13
N THR A 79 18.06 -7.09 -9.09
CA THR A 79 16.70 -7.63 -9.17
C THR A 79 15.68 -6.59 -8.71
N ARG A 80 14.39 -6.85 -8.95
CA ARG A 80 13.32 -5.87 -8.73
C ARG A 80 12.91 -5.82 -7.25
N CYS A 81 12.25 -4.73 -6.87
CA CYS A 81 11.39 -4.73 -5.68
C CYS A 81 10.10 -5.46 -6.05
N GLU A 82 9.78 -6.52 -5.30
CA GLU A 82 8.58 -7.33 -5.51
C GLU A 82 7.44 -6.88 -4.58
N ASP A 83 7.76 -6.04 -3.60
CA ASP A 83 6.82 -5.41 -2.68
C ASP A 83 6.10 -4.23 -3.35
N SER A 84 4.78 -4.22 -3.27
CA SER A 84 3.92 -3.13 -3.74
C SER A 84 2.90 -2.73 -2.68
N PHE A 85 2.33 -1.55 -2.82
CA PHE A 85 1.16 -1.14 -2.06
C PHE A 85 0.25 -0.30 -2.93
N CYS A 86 -1.04 -0.22 -2.55
CA CYS A 86 -1.99 0.70 -3.12
C CYS A 86 -2.92 1.23 -2.02
N LEU A 87 -3.18 2.54 -2.03
CA LEU A 87 -4.09 3.22 -1.13
C LEU A 87 -5.23 3.81 -1.97
N VAL A 88 -6.47 3.41 -1.70
CA VAL A 88 -7.65 3.92 -2.40
C VAL A 88 -8.70 4.30 -1.37
N THR A 89 -9.34 5.46 -1.56
CA THR A 89 -10.44 5.91 -0.71
C THR A 89 -11.79 5.62 -1.36
N GLY A 90 -12.80 5.37 -0.54
CA GLY A 90 -14.20 5.29 -0.98
C GLY A 90 -15.13 6.00 -0.02
N SER A 91 -16.41 6.06 -0.38
CA SER A 91 -17.49 6.59 0.45
C SER A 91 -18.68 5.65 0.41
N THR A 92 -19.26 5.31 1.56
CA THR A 92 -20.52 4.54 1.65
C THR A 92 -21.71 5.36 1.16
N GLU A 93 -22.88 4.73 1.02
CA GLU A 93 -24.11 5.43 0.62
C GLU A 93 -24.52 6.54 1.62
N ASP A 94 -24.25 6.33 2.91
CA ASP A 94 -24.47 7.31 3.99
C ASP A 94 -23.35 8.36 4.12
N GLU A 95 -22.56 8.58 3.07
CA GLU A 95 -21.44 9.53 3.00
C GLU A 95 -20.28 9.23 3.98
N GLY A 96 -20.22 8.02 4.55
CA GLY A 96 -19.12 7.58 5.41
C GLY A 96 -17.85 7.33 4.61
N GLN A 97 -16.75 8.00 4.95
CA GLN A 97 -15.47 7.83 4.26
C GLN A 97 -14.73 6.58 4.75
N PHE A 98 -13.97 5.94 3.87
CA PHE A 98 -13.08 4.84 4.25
C PHE A 98 -11.83 4.77 3.38
N LEU A 99 -10.82 4.06 3.89
CA LEU A 99 -9.59 3.73 3.19
C LEU A 99 -9.49 2.23 2.95
N VAL A 100 -9.17 1.83 1.73
CA VAL A 100 -8.66 0.51 1.38
C VAL A 100 -7.14 0.62 1.24
N ALA A 101 -6.41 -0.09 2.10
CA ALA A 101 -4.96 -0.22 2.02
C ALA A 101 -4.62 -1.66 1.64
N VAL A 102 -3.87 -1.85 0.56
CA VAL A 102 -3.44 -3.17 0.08
C VAL A 102 -1.93 -3.19 0.00
N ILE A 103 -1.31 -4.25 0.51
CA ILE A 103 0.12 -4.54 0.41
C ILE A 103 0.26 -5.85 -0.36
N GLY A 104 1.16 -5.86 -1.33
CA GLY A 104 1.51 -7.02 -2.13
C GLY A 104 2.96 -7.39 -1.94
N ASP A 105 3.24 -8.69 -1.92
CA ASP A 105 4.58 -9.27 -1.90
C ASP A 105 4.66 -10.31 -3.02
N GLY A 106 5.42 -9.99 -4.06
CA GLY A 106 5.65 -10.89 -5.19
C GLY A 106 6.49 -12.09 -4.77
N ILE A 107 6.12 -13.29 -5.19
CA ILE A 107 6.88 -14.49 -4.85
C ILE A 107 8.24 -14.46 -5.58
N GLY A 108 9.36 -14.45 -4.85
CA GLY A 108 10.69 -14.30 -5.46
C GLY A 108 11.16 -15.43 -6.40
N SER A 109 10.42 -16.54 -6.49
CA SER A 109 10.64 -17.58 -7.52
C SER A 109 9.91 -17.32 -8.83
N ALA A 110 8.97 -16.36 -8.85
CA ALA A 110 8.14 -16.02 -9.99
C ALA A 110 8.76 -14.83 -10.76
N GLU A 111 9.16 -15.05 -12.01
CA GLU A 111 9.99 -14.11 -12.79
C GLU A 111 9.38 -12.70 -12.93
N PHE A 112 8.06 -12.61 -12.97
CA PHE A 112 7.31 -11.37 -13.17
C PHE A 112 6.49 -10.98 -11.94
N SER A 113 6.86 -11.49 -10.76
CA SER A 113 6.18 -11.24 -9.49
C SER A 113 6.10 -9.74 -9.14
N ALA A 114 7.11 -8.94 -9.48
CA ALA A 114 7.09 -7.48 -9.29
C ALA A 114 6.01 -6.77 -10.11
N TYR A 115 5.68 -7.31 -11.28
CA TYR A 115 4.54 -6.83 -12.07
C TYR A 115 3.23 -7.35 -11.50
N GLY A 116 3.19 -8.65 -11.18
CA GLY A 116 2.05 -9.32 -10.57
C GLY A 116 1.58 -8.63 -9.28
N SER A 117 2.48 -8.39 -8.33
CA SER A 117 2.20 -7.70 -7.07
C SER A 117 1.66 -6.30 -7.31
N ARG A 118 2.35 -5.49 -8.13
CA ARG A 118 1.94 -4.11 -8.42
C ARG A 118 0.55 -4.06 -9.03
N ARG A 119 0.29 -4.85 -10.07
CA ARG A 119 -1.01 -4.88 -10.75
C ARG A 119 -2.11 -5.44 -9.86
N ALA A 120 -1.82 -6.49 -9.09
CA ALA A 120 -2.77 -7.09 -8.17
C ALA A 120 -3.16 -6.11 -7.06
N THR A 121 -2.20 -5.39 -6.46
CA THR A 121 -2.50 -4.39 -5.43
C THR A 121 -3.38 -3.26 -5.95
N ASP A 122 -3.08 -2.75 -7.15
CA ASP A 122 -3.83 -1.65 -7.76
C ASP A 122 -5.26 -2.06 -8.13
N LEU A 123 -5.41 -3.19 -8.83
CA LEU A 123 -6.71 -3.72 -9.23
C LEU A 123 -7.56 -4.09 -8.02
N PHE A 124 -6.97 -4.75 -7.02
CA PHE A 124 -7.69 -5.17 -5.82
C PHE A 124 -8.18 -3.96 -5.02
N ALA A 125 -7.31 -2.98 -4.75
CA ALA A 125 -7.68 -1.79 -3.98
C ALA A 125 -8.78 -0.99 -4.68
N THR A 126 -8.63 -0.75 -5.98
CA THR A 126 -9.58 0.04 -6.78
C THR A 126 -10.94 -0.65 -6.89
N LYS A 127 -10.95 -1.95 -7.20
CA LYS A 127 -12.21 -2.72 -7.33
C LYS A 127 -12.92 -2.86 -5.99
N LEU A 128 -12.19 -3.15 -4.92
CA LEU A 128 -12.78 -3.29 -3.58
C LEU A 128 -13.38 -1.95 -3.12
N ALA A 129 -12.66 -0.84 -3.28
CA ALA A 129 -13.18 0.48 -2.92
C ALA A 129 -14.44 0.84 -3.74
N ALA A 130 -14.43 0.58 -5.05
CA ALA A 130 -15.60 0.82 -5.90
C ALA A 130 -16.81 -0.03 -5.50
N GLN A 131 -16.59 -1.30 -5.15
CA GLN A 131 -17.65 -2.21 -4.74
C GLN A 131 -18.24 -1.84 -3.37
N LEU A 132 -17.39 -1.47 -2.40
CA LEU A 132 -17.83 -1.07 -1.06
C LEU A 132 -18.48 0.31 -1.04
N SER A 133 -18.22 1.17 -2.03
CA SER A 133 -18.84 2.50 -2.09
C SER A 133 -20.36 2.46 -2.34
N GLY A 134 -20.91 1.33 -2.78
CA GLY A 134 -22.36 1.10 -2.89
C GLY A 134 -22.96 0.30 -1.74
N SER A 135 -22.26 0.25 -0.59
CA SER A 135 -22.75 -0.41 0.62
C SER A 135 -23.18 0.64 1.66
N ASP A 136 -24.21 0.33 2.44
CA ASP A 136 -24.66 1.18 3.55
C ASP A 136 -23.61 1.22 4.67
N GLU A 137 -23.12 0.02 5.06
CA GLU A 137 -22.16 -0.17 6.15
C GLU A 137 -20.99 -1.08 5.73
N LEU A 138 -19.87 -0.99 6.46
CA LEU A 138 -18.62 -1.73 6.22
C LEU A 138 -18.43 -2.88 7.21
N GLU A 139 -19.48 -3.67 7.43
CA GLU A 139 -19.39 -4.87 8.28
C GLU A 139 -18.49 -5.94 7.64
N SER A 140 -17.88 -6.79 8.48
CA SER A 140 -16.95 -7.84 8.03
C SER A 140 -17.55 -8.74 6.94
N GLU A 141 -18.83 -9.08 7.06
CA GLU A 141 -19.54 -9.98 6.13
C GLU A 141 -19.70 -9.35 4.73
N VAL A 142 -19.92 -8.03 4.68
CA VAL A 142 -20.00 -7.25 3.43
C VAL A 142 -18.62 -7.23 2.76
N VAL A 143 -17.58 -6.95 3.54
CA VAL A 143 -16.19 -6.94 3.06
C VAL A 143 -15.77 -8.33 2.56
N ASP A 144 -16.04 -9.39 3.32
CA ASP A 144 -15.69 -10.77 2.95
C ASP A 144 -16.41 -11.21 1.66
N THR A 145 -17.67 -10.81 1.50
CA THR A 145 -18.44 -11.08 0.28
C THR A 145 -17.84 -10.36 -0.92
N ALA A 146 -17.52 -9.07 -0.78
CA ALA A 146 -16.91 -8.28 -1.84
C ALA A 146 -15.55 -8.86 -2.26
N VAL A 147 -14.70 -9.19 -1.28
CA VAL A 147 -13.39 -9.80 -1.50
C VAL A 147 -13.51 -11.14 -2.21
N THR A 148 -14.44 -12.00 -1.79
CA THR A 148 -14.65 -13.31 -2.43
C THR A 148 -15.05 -13.17 -3.91
N GLN A 149 -15.89 -12.18 -4.23
CA GLN A 149 -16.33 -11.94 -5.60
C GLN A 149 -15.20 -11.39 -6.48
N LEU A 150 -14.42 -10.42 -5.99
CA LEU A 150 -13.39 -9.75 -6.79
C LEU A 150 -12.13 -10.60 -7.01
N LEU A 151 -11.84 -11.59 -6.15
CA LEU A 151 -10.58 -12.36 -6.22
C LEU A 151 -10.37 -13.03 -7.58
N THR A 152 -11.44 -13.60 -8.15
CA THR A 152 -11.38 -14.23 -9.49
C THR A 152 -11.09 -13.19 -10.56
N ASP A 153 -11.82 -12.07 -10.56
CA ASP A 153 -11.64 -10.98 -11.51
C ASP A 153 -10.24 -10.37 -11.48
N VAL A 154 -9.69 -10.15 -10.27
CA VAL A 154 -8.33 -9.65 -10.10
C VAL A 154 -7.32 -10.66 -10.64
N ARG A 155 -7.49 -11.95 -10.34
CA ARG A 155 -6.60 -13.00 -10.82
C ARG A 155 -6.58 -13.07 -12.35
N GLU A 156 -7.72 -12.89 -13.01
CA GLU A 156 -7.81 -12.85 -14.46
C GLU A 156 -7.22 -11.55 -15.03
N ALA A 157 -7.53 -10.41 -14.43
CA ALA A 157 -7.07 -9.11 -14.93
C ALA A 157 -5.55 -8.87 -14.77
N VAL A 158 -4.90 -9.50 -13.78
CA VAL A 158 -3.43 -9.50 -13.65
C VAL A 158 -2.77 -10.17 -14.86
N ARG A 159 -3.43 -11.15 -15.47
CA ARG A 159 -2.93 -11.90 -16.64
C ARG A 159 -3.12 -11.16 -17.95
N SER A 160 -3.72 -9.98 -17.95
CA SER A 160 -3.94 -9.19 -19.16
C SER A 160 -3.14 -7.89 -19.08
N TRP A 161 -2.35 -7.57 -20.12
CA TRP A 161 -1.54 -6.35 -20.17
C TRP A 161 -1.28 -5.87 -21.58
N ALA A 162 -0.99 -4.58 -21.70
CA ALA A 162 -0.44 -4.01 -22.91
C ALA A 162 1.09 -4.16 -22.91
N ALA A 163 1.70 -4.17 -24.10
CA ALA A 163 3.15 -4.35 -24.25
C ALA A 163 3.98 -3.22 -23.62
N ASP A 164 3.37 -2.07 -23.38
CA ASP A 164 3.95 -0.88 -22.76
C ASP A 164 3.53 -0.66 -21.30
N ASP A 165 2.77 -1.60 -20.71
CA ASP A 165 2.44 -1.56 -19.29
C ASP A 165 3.73 -1.62 -18.45
N TYR A 166 3.81 -0.73 -17.45
CA TYR A 166 5.01 -0.62 -16.62
C TYR A 166 5.34 -1.95 -15.92
N LEU A 167 6.59 -2.41 -16.07
CA LEU A 167 7.13 -3.69 -15.58
C LEU A 167 6.54 -4.95 -16.22
N ALA A 168 5.57 -4.84 -17.14
CA ALA A 168 4.94 -5.98 -17.76
C ALA A 168 5.97 -6.87 -18.50
N PRO A 169 5.70 -8.18 -18.60
CA PRO A 169 6.48 -9.06 -19.45
C PRO A 169 6.51 -8.55 -20.90
N LYS A 170 7.67 -8.63 -21.56
CA LYS A 170 7.82 -8.20 -22.96
C LYS A 170 7.11 -9.12 -23.98
N GLY A 171 6.66 -10.30 -23.55
CA GLY A 171 5.89 -11.26 -24.34
C GLY A 171 4.39 -10.96 -24.31
N THR A 172 3.63 -11.75 -25.06
CA THR A 172 2.17 -11.68 -24.96
C THR A 172 1.69 -12.35 -23.68
N PRO A 173 0.54 -11.96 -23.11
CA PRO A 173 -0.12 -12.67 -22.01
C PRO A 173 -0.14 -14.19 -22.14
N ASP A 174 -0.39 -14.70 -23.34
CA ASP A 174 -0.53 -16.14 -23.60
C ASP A 174 0.79 -16.92 -23.48
N ASP A 175 1.94 -16.21 -23.55
CA ASP A 175 3.27 -16.82 -23.47
C ASP A 175 3.80 -16.94 -22.04
N VAL A 176 3.11 -16.38 -21.05
CA VAL A 176 3.57 -16.30 -19.66
C VAL A 176 2.78 -17.26 -18.78
N ASP A 177 3.50 -18.17 -18.13
CA ASP A 177 2.89 -19.06 -17.14
C ASP A 177 2.29 -18.22 -15.99
N PRO A 178 1.01 -18.43 -15.61
CA PRO A 178 0.39 -17.68 -14.52
C PRO A 178 1.15 -17.73 -13.19
N SER A 179 1.91 -18.80 -12.93
CA SER A 179 2.76 -18.91 -11.73
C SER A 179 3.88 -17.88 -11.71
N ALA A 180 4.30 -17.35 -12.87
CA ALA A 180 5.32 -16.31 -12.96
C ALA A 180 4.83 -14.93 -12.49
N LEU A 181 3.53 -14.79 -12.21
CA LEU A 181 2.90 -13.55 -11.73
C LEU A 181 2.47 -13.66 -10.26
N GLU A 182 2.81 -14.76 -9.58
CA GLU A 182 2.32 -15.03 -8.23
C GLU A 182 2.76 -13.97 -7.21
N THR A 183 1.80 -13.62 -6.36
CA THR A 183 1.96 -12.64 -5.30
C THR A 183 1.02 -12.99 -4.16
N THR A 184 1.40 -12.59 -2.95
CA THR A 184 0.51 -12.56 -1.80
C THR A 184 -0.01 -11.15 -1.61
N LEU A 185 -1.28 -11.04 -1.19
CA LEU A 185 -1.90 -9.77 -0.85
C LEU A 185 -2.34 -9.80 0.61
N SER A 186 -2.11 -8.70 1.32
CA SER A 186 -2.72 -8.37 2.59
C SER A 186 -3.45 -7.04 2.44
N PHE A 187 -4.65 -6.92 2.99
CA PHE A 187 -5.42 -5.68 2.90
C PHE A 187 -6.08 -5.30 4.22
N ALA A 188 -6.44 -4.04 4.33
CA ALA A 188 -7.27 -3.51 5.39
C ALA A 188 -8.31 -2.55 4.79
N VAL A 189 -9.55 -2.64 5.27
CA VAL A 189 -10.59 -1.63 5.06
C VAL A 189 -10.76 -0.88 6.37
N ILE A 190 -10.53 0.42 6.35
CA ILE A 190 -10.46 1.26 7.55
C ILE A 190 -11.51 2.36 7.41
N PRO A 191 -12.62 2.33 8.18
CA PRO A 191 -13.55 3.43 8.26
C PRO A 191 -12.84 4.70 8.77
N ALA A 192 -13.16 5.85 8.18
CA ALA A 192 -12.66 7.15 8.60
C ALA A 192 -13.83 7.98 9.16
N GLN A 193 -13.60 8.65 10.28
CA GLN A 193 -14.57 9.58 10.85
C GLN A 193 -14.42 10.94 10.19
N VAL A 194 -15.54 11.60 9.89
CA VAL A 194 -15.59 12.95 9.31
C VAL A 194 -15.70 14.00 10.43
#